data_AF-A0A151CHL7-F1
#
_entry.id   AF-A0A151CHL7-F1
#
_cell.length_a   1.000
_cell.length_b   1.000
_cell.length_c   1.000
_cell.angle_alpha   90.00
_cell.angle_beta   90.00
_cell.angle_gamma   90.00
#
_symmetry.space_group_name_H-M   'P 1'
#
loop_
_entity.id
_entity.type
_entity.pdbx_description
1 polymer ?
#
loop_
_entity_poly.entity_id
_entity_poly.type
_entity_poly.pdbx_seq_one_letter_code
_entity_poly.pdbx_strand_id
1 'polypeptide(L)'
;MFKTLLSTLVILLALGTTNIEAKTFTYSQVHNMPRSVEKDYYIWRFLNQRSTTASQARAIIKEVNNTNKKLREAYKKKTGVNPPNITHKPYVTEQQKADWKHQAEGNKLFDEGIRLVQKKKLQRALTYFHKAHEVYLKRWEKDKSLFWIYLLTKEKKYLYKIKRDSTHINMYTLLAADITHSQYPKSIITPRVSRKSVSHIDETNPIHWAKMKIKVKKPDADLTALAEDCESQATIGMNTYIKAKACNYRKSYFPMPYRNIMKQYPVERQALIYAIARQESRFVPASVSRSFALGMMQFMPFLIDHVAKKTGRHIDYDDMFNPKVAIEFANFHLDYLNKWLYHPLFVAYAYNGGIGFTKKLIKNRRYFRPGPFEPYLSMEKITNVEAREYGKRVLTNYVIYMNKLGKSTRLLPYIKTLTNPSKTDRFR
;
A
#
# COMPACT_ATOMS: atom_id res chain seq x y z
N MET A 1 50.33 51.84 -30.63
CA MET A 1 51.03 50.54 -30.54
C MET A 1 50.62 49.86 -29.23
N PHE A 2 50.40 48.54 -29.25
CA PHE A 2 49.92 47.64 -28.17
C PHE A 2 48.39 47.67 -27.92
N LYS A 3 47.56 46.82 -28.54
CA LYS A 3 47.34 45.35 -28.40
C LYS A 3 46.80 44.90 -27.02
N THR A 4 45.47 44.67 -26.99
CA THR A 4 44.74 43.52 -26.42
C THR A 4 45.25 42.82 -25.15
N LEU A 5 44.37 42.68 -24.14
CA LEU A 5 43.95 41.36 -23.63
C LEU A 5 42.69 41.51 -22.76
N LEU A 6 41.56 40.97 -23.23
CA LEU A 6 40.35 40.75 -22.45
C LEU A 6 40.46 39.34 -21.86
N SER A 7 40.72 39.22 -20.55
CA SER A 7 40.78 37.94 -19.86
C SER A 7 39.38 37.49 -19.43
N THR A 8 38.82 36.56 -20.19
CA THR A 8 37.63 35.78 -19.80
C THR A 8 37.98 34.82 -18.68
N LEU A 9 37.49 35.09 -17.47
CA LEU A 9 37.54 34.17 -16.34
C LEU A 9 36.50 33.05 -16.55
N VAL A 10 36.91 31.94 -17.15
CA VAL A 10 36.10 30.72 -17.19
C VAL A 10 36.22 30.02 -15.84
N ILE A 11 35.21 30.19 -14.99
CA ILE A 11 35.04 29.37 -13.78
C ILE A 11 34.60 27.98 -14.27
N LEU A 12 35.55 27.06 -14.38
CA LEU A 12 35.28 25.62 -14.48
C LEU A 12 34.67 25.15 -13.16
N LEU A 13 33.34 25.13 -13.08
CA LEU A 13 32.62 24.32 -12.11
C LEU A 13 32.91 22.85 -12.42
N ALA A 14 33.89 22.28 -11.74
CA ALA A 14 34.10 20.85 -11.67
C ALA A 14 32.86 20.21 -11.03
N LEU A 15 31.90 19.82 -11.87
CA LEU A 15 30.86 18.86 -11.53
C LEU A 15 31.56 17.52 -11.31
N GLY A 16 32.06 17.29 -10.09
CA GLY A 16 32.51 15.98 -9.66
C GLY A 16 31.33 15.02 -9.73
N THR A 17 31.27 14.22 -10.80
CA THR A 17 30.34 13.10 -10.89
C THR A 17 30.85 12.02 -9.93
N THR A 18 30.47 12.10 -8.65
CA THR A 18 30.59 10.95 -7.78
C THR A 18 29.64 9.89 -8.32
N ASN A 19 30.17 8.93 -9.07
CA ASN A 19 29.44 7.72 -9.39
C ASN A 19 29.11 7.06 -8.05
N ILE A 20 27.87 7.16 -7.59
CA ILE A 20 27.41 6.37 -6.45
C ILE A 20 27.41 4.93 -6.96
N GLU A 21 28.45 4.18 -6.60
CA GLU A 21 28.49 2.75 -6.84
C GLU A 21 27.33 2.10 -6.08
N ALA A 22 26.62 1.19 -6.76
CA ALA A 22 25.55 0.44 -6.12
C ALA A 22 26.10 -0.29 -4.91
N LYS A 23 25.41 -0.20 -3.77
CA LYS A 23 25.84 -0.82 -2.52
C LYS A 23 26.03 -2.33 -2.74
N THR A 24 27.23 -2.82 -2.41
CA THR A 24 27.61 -4.23 -2.50
C THR A 24 27.50 -4.93 -1.15
N PHE A 25 27.27 -6.24 -1.17
CA PHE A 25 27.12 -7.04 0.06
C PHE A 25 28.09 -8.21 0.05
N THR A 26 28.69 -8.51 1.20
CA THR A 26 29.49 -9.74 1.37
C THR A 26 28.58 -10.92 1.65
N TYR A 27 29.06 -12.14 1.38
CA TYR A 27 28.33 -13.36 1.72
C TYR A 27 28.00 -13.41 3.21
N SER A 28 28.99 -13.13 4.07
CA SER A 28 28.82 -13.15 5.54
C SER A 28 27.75 -12.16 6.01
N GLN A 29 27.73 -10.94 5.45
CA GLN A 29 26.70 -9.95 5.77
C GLN A 29 25.29 -10.46 5.50
N VAL A 30 25.05 -11.06 4.32
CA VAL A 30 23.72 -11.56 3.95
C VAL A 30 23.37 -12.84 4.71
N HIS A 31 24.33 -13.75 4.87
CA HIS A 31 24.17 -15.00 5.61
C HIS A 31 23.68 -14.77 7.05
N ASN A 32 24.28 -13.80 7.75
CA ASN A 32 23.96 -13.49 9.14
C ASN A 32 22.60 -12.76 9.34
N MET A 33 21.91 -12.38 8.26
CA MET A 33 20.57 -11.80 8.37
C MET A 33 19.54 -12.86 8.80
N PRO A 34 18.51 -12.49 9.59
CA PRO A 34 17.44 -13.42 9.93
C PRO A 34 16.59 -13.76 8.70
N ARG A 35 16.18 -15.02 8.56
CA ARG A 35 15.31 -15.47 7.46
C ARG A 35 14.02 -14.63 7.43
N SER A 36 13.83 -13.91 6.34
CA SER A 36 12.78 -12.90 6.20
C SER A 36 12.64 -12.48 4.74
N VAL A 37 11.56 -11.74 4.42
CA VAL A 37 11.39 -11.15 3.08
C VAL A 37 12.47 -10.09 2.82
N GLU A 38 12.91 -9.39 3.86
CA GLU A 38 14.01 -8.43 3.80
C GLU A 38 15.33 -9.12 3.46
N LYS A 39 15.62 -10.28 4.07
CA LYS A 39 16.77 -11.11 3.68
C LYS A 39 16.65 -11.58 2.23
N ASP A 40 15.47 -11.99 1.77
CA ASP A 40 15.26 -12.40 0.37
C ASP A 40 15.62 -11.27 -0.61
N TYR A 41 15.31 -10.02 -0.26
CA TYR A 41 15.71 -8.84 -1.04
C TYR A 41 17.24 -8.68 -1.08
N TYR A 42 17.91 -8.82 0.06
CA TYR A 42 19.37 -8.73 0.10
C TYR A 42 20.06 -9.92 -0.59
N ILE A 43 19.47 -11.12 -0.56
CA ILE A 43 19.92 -12.25 -1.38
C ILE A 43 19.78 -11.90 -2.87
N TRP A 44 18.65 -11.31 -3.29
CA TRP A 44 18.50 -10.85 -4.68
C TRP A 44 19.53 -9.78 -5.07
N ARG A 45 19.79 -8.79 -4.20
CA ARG A 45 20.86 -7.79 -4.42
C ARG A 45 22.23 -8.47 -4.58
N PHE A 46 22.57 -9.37 -3.64
CA PHE A 46 23.81 -10.13 -3.66
C PHE A 46 23.96 -11.00 -4.91
N LEU A 47 22.91 -11.66 -5.38
CA LEU A 47 22.98 -12.45 -6.63
C LEU A 47 23.22 -11.58 -7.87
N ASN A 48 22.81 -10.31 -7.87
CA ASN A 48 22.98 -9.42 -9.02
C ASN A 48 24.35 -8.73 -9.09
N GLN A 49 25.15 -8.74 -8.03
CA GLN A 49 26.47 -8.10 -8.05
C GLN A 49 27.48 -8.93 -8.86
N ARG A 50 28.46 -8.25 -9.49
CA ARG A 50 29.47 -8.93 -10.32
C ARG A 50 30.32 -9.90 -9.51
N SER A 51 30.72 -9.53 -8.31
CA SER A 51 31.60 -10.30 -7.42
C SER A 51 31.01 -11.59 -6.85
N THR A 52 29.69 -11.82 -6.95
CA THR A 52 29.08 -13.07 -6.45
C THR A 52 29.41 -14.24 -7.35
N THR A 53 30.01 -15.28 -6.76
CA THR A 53 30.37 -16.52 -7.44
C THR A 53 29.20 -17.50 -7.51
N ALA A 54 29.25 -18.44 -8.46
CA ALA A 54 28.22 -19.49 -8.58
C ALA A 54 28.14 -20.38 -7.33
N SER A 55 29.27 -20.61 -6.64
CA SER A 55 29.30 -21.36 -5.38
C SER A 55 28.55 -20.63 -4.26
N GLN A 56 28.84 -19.34 -4.07
CA GLN A 56 28.13 -18.49 -3.11
C GLN A 56 26.63 -18.42 -3.42
N ALA A 57 26.26 -18.29 -4.71
CA ALA A 57 24.86 -18.28 -5.14
C ALA A 57 24.14 -19.60 -4.77
N ARG A 58 24.78 -20.75 -5.01
CA ARG A 58 24.26 -22.09 -4.64
C ARG A 58 24.08 -22.27 -3.13
N ALA A 59 24.96 -21.68 -2.32
CA ALA A 59 24.85 -21.75 -0.87
C ALA A 59 23.73 -20.84 -0.34
N ILE A 60 23.76 -19.54 -0.68
CA ILE A 60 22.88 -18.54 -0.09
C ILE A 60 21.40 -18.71 -0.49
N ILE A 61 21.11 -19.26 -1.68
CA ILE A 61 19.72 -19.42 -2.14
C ILE A 61 18.91 -20.33 -1.22
N LYS A 62 19.55 -21.25 -0.50
CA LYS A 62 18.90 -22.17 0.45
C LYS A 62 18.34 -21.43 1.67
N GLU A 63 18.75 -20.19 1.90
CA GLU A 63 18.37 -19.40 3.06
C GLU A 63 17.11 -18.56 2.83
N VAL A 64 16.63 -18.47 1.59
CA VAL A 64 15.45 -17.65 1.24
C VAL A 64 14.20 -18.12 1.98
N ASN A 65 13.35 -17.18 2.34
CA ASN A 65 12.02 -17.46 2.82
C ASN A 65 11.11 -17.92 1.66
N ASN A 66 11.16 -17.25 0.50
CA ASN A 66 10.38 -17.63 -0.68
C ASN A 66 11.11 -17.34 -2.00
N THR A 67 11.16 -18.33 -2.89
CA THR A 67 11.81 -18.23 -4.20
C THR A 67 10.90 -17.54 -5.22
N ASN A 68 10.86 -16.20 -5.19
CA ASN A 68 10.07 -15.41 -6.14
C ASN A 68 10.71 -15.36 -7.54
N LYS A 69 9.98 -14.83 -8.52
CA LYS A 69 10.45 -14.71 -9.92
C LYS A 69 11.81 -14.01 -10.05
N LYS A 70 12.02 -12.89 -9.34
CA LYS A 70 13.28 -12.11 -9.40
C LYS A 70 14.47 -12.91 -8.87
N LEU A 71 14.30 -13.65 -7.78
CA LEU A 71 15.32 -14.55 -7.24
C LEU A 71 15.65 -15.67 -8.23
N ARG A 72 14.63 -16.25 -8.89
CA ARG A 72 14.83 -17.29 -9.92
C ARG A 72 15.67 -16.78 -11.09
N GLU A 73 15.35 -15.59 -11.58
CA GLU A 73 16.08 -14.95 -12.69
C GLU A 73 17.52 -14.63 -12.30
N ALA A 74 17.73 -13.99 -11.14
CA ALA A 74 19.06 -13.64 -10.66
C ALA A 74 19.94 -14.88 -10.41
N TYR A 75 19.37 -15.91 -9.78
CA TYR A 75 20.06 -17.17 -9.52
C TYR A 75 20.43 -17.91 -10.81
N LYS A 76 19.49 -18.02 -11.76
CA LYS A 76 19.73 -18.66 -13.05
C LYS A 76 20.82 -17.95 -13.84
N LYS A 77 20.80 -16.60 -13.84
CA LYS A 77 21.84 -15.79 -14.47
C LYS A 77 23.23 -16.05 -13.87
N LYS A 78 23.32 -16.35 -12.57
CA LYS A 78 24.60 -16.61 -11.89
C LYS A 78 25.12 -18.03 -11.95
N THR A 79 24.22 -19.01 -12.03
CA THR A 79 24.59 -20.43 -11.88
C THR A 79 24.37 -21.26 -13.13
N GLY A 80 23.63 -20.74 -14.12
CA GLY A 80 23.20 -21.47 -15.32
C GLY A 80 21.98 -22.37 -15.11
N VAL A 81 21.53 -22.60 -13.87
CA VAL A 81 20.46 -23.56 -13.55
C VAL A 81 19.30 -22.91 -12.78
N ASN A 82 18.14 -23.56 -12.76
CA ASN A 82 17.00 -23.08 -11.97
C ASN A 82 17.26 -23.31 -10.47
N PRO A 83 16.83 -22.39 -9.58
CA PRO A 83 16.95 -22.63 -8.14
C PRO A 83 15.93 -23.68 -7.67
N PRO A 84 16.14 -24.26 -6.48
CA PRO A 84 15.11 -25.05 -5.80
C PRO A 84 13.84 -24.22 -5.55
N ASN A 85 12.68 -24.87 -5.58
CA ASN A 85 11.42 -24.21 -5.28
C ASN A 85 11.21 -24.13 -3.75
N ILE A 86 11.72 -23.08 -3.12
CA ILE A 86 11.60 -22.88 -1.66
C ILE A 86 10.42 -21.96 -1.39
N THR A 87 9.47 -22.41 -0.55
CA THR A 87 8.38 -21.58 -0.01
C THR A 87 8.16 -21.96 1.45
N HIS A 88 8.62 -21.12 2.37
CA HIS A 88 8.30 -21.26 3.79
C HIS A 88 6.87 -20.78 4.03
N LYS A 89 5.95 -21.72 4.23
CA LYS A 89 4.59 -21.41 4.67
C LYS A 89 4.65 -21.11 6.17
N PRO A 90 4.11 -19.98 6.64
CA PRO A 90 3.94 -19.79 8.08
C PRO A 90 3.05 -20.90 8.62
N TYR A 91 3.26 -21.31 9.87
CA TYR A 91 2.32 -22.18 10.57
C TYR A 91 0.94 -21.51 10.58
N VAL A 92 -0.09 -22.27 10.20
CA VAL A 92 -1.48 -21.82 10.16
C VAL A 92 -2.26 -22.66 11.15
N THR A 93 -2.86 -22.02 12.14
CA THR A 93 -3.68 -22.72 13.14
C THR A 93 -4.95 -23.29 12.50
N GLU A 94 -5.55 -24.32 13.10
CA GLU A 94 -6.84 -24.85 12.62
C GLU A 94 -7.94 -23.78 12.61
N GLN A 95 -7.95 -22.89 13.60
CA GLN A 95 -8.85 -21.73 13.63
C GLN A 95 -8.65 -20.83 12.40
N GLN A 96 -7.40 -20.52 12.03
CA GLN A 96 -7.12 -19.70 10.85
C GLN A 96 -7.57 -20.38 9.55
N LYS A 97 -7.42 -21.70 9.44
CA LYS A 97 -7.93 -22.46 8.29
C LYS A 97 -9.46 -22.40 8.22
N ALA A 98 -10.15 -22.54 9.35
CA ALA A 98 -11.60 -22.39 9.43
C ALA A 98 -12.05 -20.98 9.03
N ASP A 99 -11.39 -19.94 9.55
CA ASP A 99 -11.66 -18.54 9.20
C ASP A 99 -11.53 -18.29 7.68
N TRP A 100 -10.54 -18.92 7.03
CA TRP A 100 -10.36 -18.82 5.58
C TRP A 100 -11.47 -19.53 4.79
N LYS A 101 -11.96 -20.68 5.27
CA LYS A 101 -13.11 -21.36 4.67
C LYS A 101 -14.36 -20.50 4.73
N HIS A 102 -14.67 -19.92 5.90
CA HIS A 102 -15.78 -18.97 6.05
C HIS A 102 -15.61 -17.76 5.13
N GLN A 103 -14.40 -17.20 5.03
CA GLN A 103 -14.15 -16.07 4.12
C GLN A 103 -14.39 -16.46 2.65
N ALA A 104 -13.93 -17.64 2.22
CA ALA A 104 -14.11 -18.12 0.84
C ALA A 104 -15.59 -18.36 0.52
N GLU A 105 -16.35 -18.96 1.45
CA GLU A 105 -17.78 -19.15 1.31
C GLU A 105 -18.54 -17.82 1.24
N GLY A 106 -18.23 -16.88 2.14
CA GLY A 106 -18.81 -15.53 2.14
C GLY A 106 -18.53 -14.79 0.82
N ASN A 107 -17.32 -14.93 0.27
CA ASN A 107 -16.96 -14.37 -1.04
C ASN A 107 -17.81 -14.98 -2.16
N LYS A 108 -17.94 -16.31 -2.20
CA LYS A 108 -18.78 -17.01 -3.19
C LYS A 108 -20.23 -16.53 -3.15
N LEU A 109 -20.80 -16.39 -1.95
CA LEU A 109 -22.17 -15.90 -1.75
C LEU A 109 -22.31 -14.44 -2.20
N PHE A 110 -21.36 -13.60 -1.85
CA PHE A 110 -21.36 -12.18 -2.21
C PHE A 110 -21.24 -11.98 -3.73
N ASP A 111 -20.31 -12.69 -4.38
CA ASP A 111 -20.10 -12.64 -5.82
C ASP A 111 -21.34 -13.12 -6.59
N GLU A 112 -22.04 -14.13 -6.08
CA GLU A 112 -23.32 -14.58 -6.62
C GLU A 112 -24.41 -13.50 -6.48
N GLY A 113 -24.45 -12.78 -5.35
CA GLY A 113 -25.29 -11.60 -5.17
C GLY A 113 -25.03 -10.53 -6.24
N ILE A 114 -23.76 -10.18 -6.47
CA ILE A 114 -23.34 -9.23 -7.53
C ILE A 114 -23.73 -9.72 -8.92
N ARG A 115 -23.62 -11.02 -9.21
CA ARG A 115 -24.06 -11.61 -10.48
C ARG A 115 -25.58 -11.49 -10.66
N LEU A 116 -26.35 -11.70 -9.61
CA LEU A 116 -27.82 -11.57 -9.64
C LEU A 116 -28.28 -10.12 -9.80
N VAL A 117 -27.57 -9.14 -9.20
CA VAL A 117 -27.79 -7.71 -9.45
C VAL A 117 -27.63 -7.40 -10.94
N GLN A 118 -26.57 -7.89 -11.58
CA GLN A 118 -26.35 -7.70 -13.03
C GLN A 118 -27.47 -8.31 -13.88
N LYS A 119 -28.08 -9.41 -13.42
CA LYS A 119 -29.22 -10.06 -14.06
C LYS A 119 -30.57 -9.44 -13.68
N LYS A 120 -30.59 -8.32 -12.94
CA LYS A 120 -31.80 -7.66 -12.39
C LYS A 120 -32.65 -8.56 -11.50
N LYS A 121 -32.10 -9.65 -10.95
CA LYS A 121 -32.79 -10.57 -10.03
C LYS A 121 -32.63 -10.09 -8.58
N LEU A 122 -33.18 -8.92 -8.28
CA LEU A 122 -32.87 -8.16 -7.06
C LEU A 122 -33.26 -8.88 -5.76
N GLN A 123 -34.43 -9.51 -5.70
CA GLN A 123 -34.85 -10.25 -4.50
C GLN A 123 -33.93 -11.43 -4.19
N ARG A 124 -33.50 -12.15 -5.22
CA ARG A 124 -32.51 -13.23 -5.05
C ARG A 124 -31.16 -12.67 -4.62
N ALA A 125 -30.71 -11.58 -5.24
CA ALA A 125 -29.47 -10.92 -4.85
C ALA A 125 -29.47 -10.52 -3.37
N LEU A 126 -30.59 -9.97 -2.89
CA LEU A 126 -30.81 -9.62 -1.48
C LEU A 126 -30.62 -10.82 -0.56
N THR A 127 -31.20 -11.98 -0.89
CA THR A 127 -31.00 -13.23 -0.13
C THR A 127 -29.52 -13.61 -0.04
N TYR A 128 -28.76 -13.51 -1.14
CA TYR A 128 -27.34 -13.84 -1.14
C TYR A 128 -26.49 -12.87 -0.34
N PHE A 129 -26.81 -11.56 -0.34
CA PHE A 129 -26.10 -10.61 0.51
C PHE A 129 -26.37 -10.83 2.01
N HIS A 130 -27.59 -11.23 2.38
CA HIS A 130 -27.88 -11.67 3.75
C HIS A 130 -27.08 -12.91 4.13
N LYS A 131 -27.05 -13.95 3.29
CA LYS A 131 -26.25 -15.15 3.54
C LYS A 131 -24.75 -14.82 3.68
N ALA A 132 -24.23 -13.98 2.79
CA ALA A 132 -22.84 -13.53 2.88
C ALA A 132 -22.57 -12.76 4.18
N HIS A 133 -23.48 -11.88 4.61
CA HIS A 133 -23.37 -11.17 5.89
C HIS A 133 -23.27 -12.14 7.08
N GLU A 134 -24.07 -13.21 7.12
CA GLU A 134 -24.02 -14.18 8.22
C GLU A 134 -22.68 -14.91 8.27
N VAL A 135 -22.18 -15.36 7.11
CA VAL A 135 -20.95 -16.16 7.00
C VAL A 135 -19.67 -15.35 7.26
N TYR A 136 -19.61 -14.08 6.85
CA TYR A 136 -18.37 -13.30 6.97
C TYR A 136 -17.97 -13.02 8.41
N LEU A 137 -16.77 -13.41 8.82
CA LEU A 137 -16.27 -13.12 10.17
C LEU A 137 -15.77 -11.66 10.30
N LYS A 138 -15.10 -11.10 9.28
CA LYS A 138 -14.49 -9.77 9.36
C LYS A 138 -15.52 -8.66 9.22
N ARG A 139 -15.36 -7.60 10.03
CA ARG A 139 -16.31 -6.47 10.08
C ARG A 139 -16.49 -5.76 8.75
N TRP A 140 -15.40 -5.45 8.05
CA TRP A 140 -15.49 -4.76 6.77
C TRP A 140 -16.23 -5.56 5.67
N GLU A 141 -16.21 -6.90 5.73
CA GLU A 141 -16.95 -7.76 4.79
C GLU A 141 -18.44 -7.80 5.14
N LYS A 142 -18.78 -7.85 6.43
CA LYS A 142 -20.17 -7.69 6.87
C LYS A 142 -20.72 -6.30 6.52
N ASP A 143 -19.92 -5.23 6.67
CA ASP A 143 -20.32 -3.88 6.30
C ASP A 143 -20.58 -3.74 4.80
N LYS A 144 -19.72 -4.35 3.98
CA LYS A 144 -19.90 -4.47 2.53
C LYS A 144 -21.25 -5.11 2.19
N SER A 145 -21.57 -6.24 2.79
CA SER A 145 -22.86 -6.92 2.58
C SER A 145 -24.05 -6.06 3.04
N LEU A 146 -23.97 -5.44 4.23
CA LEU A 146 -25.02 -4.55 4.74
C LEU A 146 -25.23 -3.33 3.83
N PHE A 147 -24.17 -2.79 3.26
CA PHE A 147 -24.28 -1.66 2.35
C PHE A 147 -24.98 -2.06 1.05
N TRP A 148 -24.69 -3.25 0.50
CA TRP A 148 -25.40 -3.77 -0.66
C TRP A 148 -26.87 -4.08 -0.37
N ILE A 149 -27.18 -4.60 0.83
CA ILE A 149 -28.56 -4.76 1.29
C ILE A 149 -29.26 -3.40 1.31
N TYR A 150 -28.65 -2.37 1.90
CA TYR A 150 -29.16 -0.99 1.84
C TYR A 150 -29.37 -0.49 0.40
N LEU A 151 -28.42 -0.75 -0.51
CA LEU A 151 -28.56 -0.30 -1.90
C LEU A 151 -29.80 -0.91 -2.56
N LEU A 152 -30.15 -2.17 -2.24
CA LEU A 152 -31.31 -2.89 -2.76
C LEU A 152 -32.62 -2.48 -2.09
N THR A 153 -32.65 -2.34 -0.77
CA THR A 153 -33.90 -2.11 -0.01
C THR A 153 -34.19 -0.64 0.26
N LYS A 154 -33.17 0.22 0.20
CA LYS A 154 -33.18 1.63 0.64
C LYS A 154 -33.47 1.84 2.12
N GLU A 155 -33.52 0.78 2.93
CA GLU A 155 -33.79 0.88 4.35
C GLU A 155 -32.57 1.39 5.14
N LYS A 156 -32.67 2.58 5.75
CA LYS A 156 -31.56 3.20 6.50
C LYS A 156 -31.11 2.40 7.73
N LYS A 157 -31.93 1.46 8.23
CA LYS A 157 -31.57 0.58 9.37
C LYS A 157 -30.25 -0.16 9.16
N TYR A 158 -29.94 -0.54 7.93
CA TYR A 158 -28.67 -1.21 7.60
C TYR A 158 -27.46 -0.27 7.69
N LEU A 159 -27.63 1.02 7.35
CA LEU A 159 -26.58 2.03 7.54
C LEU A 159 -26.34 2.31 9.03
N TYR A 160 -27.41 2.38 9.83
CA TYR A 160 -27.27 2.51 11.28
C TYR A 160 -26.60 1.28 11.90
N LYS A 161 -26.92 0.07 11.40
CA LYS A 161 -26.23 -1.16 11.81
C LYS A 161 -24.74 -1.12 11.51
N ILE A 162 -24.31 -0.67 10.32
CA ILE A 162 -22.89 -0.47 9.99
C ILE A 162 -22.22 0.48 11.01
N LYS A 163 -22.85 1.64 11.27
CA LYS A 163 -22.28 2.64 12.19
C LYS A 163 -22.16 2.15 13.62
N ARG A 164 -23.14 1.36 14.08
CA ARG A 164 -23.18 0.83 15.44
C ARG A 164 -22.20 -0.33 15.63
N ASP A 165 -22.18 -1.27 14.70
CA ASP A 165 -21.51 -2.56 14.88
C ASP A 165 -20.04 -2.53 14.39
N SER A 166 -19.65 -1.55 13.56
CA SER A 166 -18.31 -1.53 12.94
C SER A 166 -17.32 -0.63 13.66
N THR A 167 -16.24 -1.25 14.13
CA THR A 167 -15.04 -0.57 14.64
C THR A 167 -13.93 -0.46 13.59
N HIS A 168 -14.06 -1.21 12.49
CA HIS A 168 -13.07 -1.26 11.42
C HIS A 168 -13.37 -0.22 10.34
N ILE A 169 -12.57 0.84 10.27
CA ILE A 169 -12.76 1.91 9.29
C ILE A 169 -12.60 1.40 7.87
N ASN A 170 -13.63 1.60 7.05
CA ASN A 170 -13.69 1.22 5.65
C ASN A 170 -14.64 2.13 4.87
N MET A 171 -14.64 2.02 3.54
CA MET A 171 -15.48 2.81 2.64
C MET A 171 -16.95 2.85 3.06
N TYR A 172 -17.52 1.72 3.45
CA TYR A 172 -18.93 1.59 3.77
C TYR A 172 -19.29 2.29 5.09
N THR A 173 -18.37 2.30 6.08
CA THR A 173 -18.56 3.09 7.32
C THR A 173 -18.63 4.59 7.07
N LEU A 174 -17.79 5.12 6.16
CA LEU A 174 -17.81 6.53 5.78
C LEU A 174 -19.04 6.87 4.92
N LEU A 175 -19.42 6.00 3.99
CA LEU A 175 -20.64 6.20 3.20
C LEU A 175 -21.89 6.16 4.08
N ALA A 176 -21.97 5.25 5.05
CA ALA A 176 -23.07 5.22 6.01
C ALA A 176 -23.15 6.52 6.81
N ALA A 177 -22.01 7.07 7.25
CA ALA A 177 -21.97 8.37 7.92
C ALA A 177 -22.40 9.52 6.99
N ASP A 178 -21.91 9.57 5.76
CA ASP A 178 -22.26 10.61 4.78
C ASP A 178 -23.75 10.60 4.43
N ILE A 179 -24.31 9.42 4.14
CA ILE A 179 -25.72 9.25 3.76
C ILE A 179 -26.68 9.53 4.94
N THR A 180 -26.22 9.28 6.17
CA THR A 180 -26.99 9.59 7.39
C THR A 180 -26.61 10.94 8.01
N HIS A 181 -25.90 11.81 7.26
CA HIS A 181 -25.49 13.15 7.69
C HIS A 181 -24.83 13.19 9.09
N SER A 182 -24.03 12.17 9.38
CA SER A 182 -23.41 11.96 10.69
C SER A 182 -21.89 12.17 10.66
N GLN A 183 -21.30 12.27 11.84
CA GLN A 183 -19.84 12.34 12.00
C GLN A 183 -19.16 11.02 11.61
N TYR A 184 -17.91 11.11 11.17
CA TYR A 184 -17.07 9.92 10.94
C TYR A 184 -16.70 9.21 12.25
N PRO A 185 -16.42 7.90 12.20
CA PRO A 185 -16.29 7.11 13.42
C PRO A 185 -15.13 7.59 14.31
N LYS A 186 -15.36 7.64 15.62
CA LYS A 186 -14.36 8.06 16.62
C LYS A 186 -13.18 7.09 16.76
N SER A 187 -13.26 5.88 16.18
CA SER A 187 -12.15 4.91 16.14
C SER A 187 -11.02 5.31 15.17
N ILE A 188 -11.15 6.42 14.43
CA ILE A 188 -10.09 7.04 13.63
C ILE A 188 -9.15 7.82 14.57
N ILE A 189 -7.97 7.27 14.84
CA ILE A 189 -7.00 7.84 15.79
C ILE A 189 -5.81 8.45 15.04
N THR A 190 -5.43 9.68 15.37
CA THR A 190 -4.12 10.23 15.00
C THR A 190 -3.24 10.24 16.24
N PRO A 191 -2.21 9.38 16.31
CA PRO A 191 -1.30 9.35 17.46
C PRO A 191 -0.51 10.65 17.53
N ARG A 192 -0.25 11.12 18.75
CA ARG A 192 0.65 12.22 19.05
C ARG A 192 1.86 11.64 19.77
N VAL A 193 3.05 11.84 19.22
CA VAL A 193 4.31 11.32 19.77
C VAL A 193 5.33 12.45 19.83
N SER A 194 5.87 12.69 21.03
CA SER A 194 6.87 13.73 21.29
C SER A 194 8.29 13.25 21.00
N ARG A 195 8.61 12.00 21.37
CA ARG A 195 9.92 11.38 21.16
C ARG A 195 10.26 11.33 19.67
N LYS A 196 11.41 11.90 19.27
CA LYS A 196 11.85 11.96 17.86
C LYS A 196 12.26 10.58 17.33
N SER A 197 13.12 9.88 18.07
CA SER A 197 13.68 8.57 17.69
C SER A 197 13.91 7.67 18.91
N VAL A 198 14.17 6.39 18.64
CA VAL A 198 14.59 5.35 19.59
C VAL A 198 15.99 4.88 19.21
N SER A 199 16.92 4.77 20.16
CA SER A 199 18.34 4.56 19.85
C SER A 199 18.67 3.15 19.33
N HIS A 200 17.90 2.14 19.73
CA HIS A 200 18.12 0.74 19.36
C HIS A 200 17.42 0.31 18.07
N ILE A 201 16.67 1.19 17.41
CA ILE A 201 15.93 0.89 16.19
C ILE A 201 16.24 1.94 15.12
N ASP A 202 16.94 1.51 14.07
CA ASP A 202 17.00 2.23 12.80
C ASP A 202 15.74 1.91 11.99
N GLU A 203 14.87 2.91 11.81
CA GLU A 203 13.59 2.79 11.10
C GLU A 203 13.75 2.60 9.58
N THR A 204 14.93 2.89 9.05
CA THR A 204 15.27 2.77 7.63
C THR A 204 15.95 1.44 7.32
N ASN A 205 16.39 0.70 8.33
CA ASN A 205 17.05 -0.59 8.16
C ASN A 205 16.04 -1.76 8.04
N PRO A 206 15.95 -2.44 6.87
CA PRO A 206 15.04 -3.57 6.67
C PRO A 206 15.29 -4.72 7.65
N ILE A 207 16.53 -4.95 8.09
CA ILE A 207 16.84 -6.02 9.04
C ILE A 207 16.34 -5.70 10.45
N HIS A 208 16.32 -4.43 10.86
CA HIS A 208 15.68 -4.04 12.12
C HIS A 208 14.17 -4.28 12.07
N TRP A 209 13.54 -3.96 10.93
CA TRP A 209 12.13 -4.28 10.71
C TRP A 209 11.85 -5.79 10.70
N ALA A 210 12.72 -6.59 10.07
CA ALA A 210 12.62 -8.05 10.08
C ALA A 210 12.69 -8.61 11.51
N LYS A 211 13.65 -8.15 12.32
CA LYS A 211 13.77 -8.52 13.74
C LYS A 211 12.51 -8.14 14.53
N MET A 212 11.96 -6.95 14.33
CA MET A 212 10.71 -6.52 14.97
C MET A 212 9.53 -7.43 14.59
N LYS A 213 9.37 -7.76 13.30
CA LYS A 213 8.31 -8.70 12.85
C LYS A 213 8.45 -10.09 13.46
N ILE A 214 9.67 -10.56 13.70
CA ILE A 214 9.91 -11.83 14.39
C ILE A 214 9.41 -11.73 15.84
N LYS A 215 9.77 -10.66 16.57
CA LYS A 215 9.26 -10.40 17.94
C LYS A 215 7.73 -10.38 17.98
N VAL A 216 7.10 -9.61 17.09
CA VAL A 216 5.63 -9.45 17.01
C VAL A 216 4.89 -10.75 16.67
N LYS A 217 5.55 -11.73 16.06
CA LYS A 217 4.92 -13.02 15.66
C LYS A 217 5.03 -14.09 16.75
N LYS A 218 5.78 -13.86 17.83
CA LYS A 218 5.85 -14.83 18.91
C LYS A 218 4.46 -14.98 19.58
N PRO A 219 4.00 -16.21 19.91
CA PRO A 219 2.69 -16.42 20.52
C PRO A 219 2.48 -15.67 21.85
N ASP A 220 3.55 -15.52 22.62
CA ASP A 220 3.63 -14.89 23.94
C ASP A 220 4.09 -13.41 23.88
N ALA A 221 4.15 -12.81 22.68
CA ALA A 221 4.60 -11.44 22.54
C ALA A 221 3.66 -10.44 23.24
N ASP A 222 4.19 -9.68 24.19
CA ASP A 222 3.51 -8.49 24.70
C ASP A 222 3.56 -7.38 23.63
N LEU A 223 2.50 -7.30 22.82
CA LEU A 223 2.38 -6.31 21.77
C LEU A 223 2.23 -4.89 22.31
N THR A 224 1.75 -4.71 23.53
CA THR A 224 1.63 -3.38 24.15
C THR A 224 3.02 -2.87 24.51
N ALA A 225 3.80 -3.67 25.24
CA ALA A 225 5.18 -3.34 25.57
C ALA A 225 6.04 -3.12 24.32
N LEU A 226 5.90 -3.96 23.28
CA LEU A 226 6.61 -3.76 22.01
C LEU A 226 6.21 -2.47 21.28
N ALA A 227 4.94 -2.07 21.38
CA ALA A 227 4.49 -0.80 20.80
C ALA A 227 5.11 0.39 21.53
N GLU A 228 5.16 0.34 22.86
CA GLU A 228 5.77 1.38 23.71
C GLU A 228 7.28 1.48 23.48
N ASP A 229 7.99 0.35 23.41
CA ASP A 229 9.44 0.27 23.16
C ASP A 229 9.85 0.97 21.84
N CYS A 230 8.99 0.90 20.83
CA CYS A 230 9.22 1.55 19.54
C CYS A 230 8.42 2.84 19.34
N GLU A 231 7.89 3.48 20.39
CA GLU A 231 7.12 4.72 20.23
C GLU A 231 8.04 5.93 19.99
N SER A 232 8.14 6.35 18.73
CA SER A 232 8.78 7.61 18.32
C SER A 232 8.19 8.14 17.03
N GLN A 233 8.53 9.38 16.65
CA GLN A 233 8.15 9.95 15.36
C GLN A 233 8.77 9.18 14.19
N ALA A 234 10.04 8.76 14.31
CA ALA A 234 10.76 8.00 13.30
C ALA A 234 10.15 6.59 13.09
N THR A 235 9.77 5.92 14.17
CA THR A 235 9.22 4.56 14.15
C THR A 235 7.69 4.50 14.17
N ILE A 236 7.00 5.61 13.91
CA ILE A 236 5.52 5.69 14.06
C ILE A 236 4.77 4.66 13.20
N GLY A 237 5.32 4.29 12.05
CA GLY A 237 4.76 3.24 11.20
C GLY A 237 4.81 1.87 11.87
N MET A 238 5.94 1.54 12.51
CA MET A 238 6.10 0.29 13.28
C MET A 238 5.20 0.31 14.52
N ASN A 239 5.24 1.40 15.30
CA ASN A 239 4.40 1.59 16.48
C ASN A 239 2.91 1.42 16.18
N THR A 240 2.39 2.14 15.18
CA THR A 240 0.95 2.06 14.84
C THR A 240 0.55 0.71 14.24
N TYR A 241 1.45 0.03 13.54
CA TYR A 241 1.24 -1.36 13.10
C TYR A 241 1.07 -2.31 14.30
N ILE A 242 1.93 -2.20 15.31
CA ILE A 242 1.88 -3.05 16.51
C ILE A 242 0.64 -2.69 17.35
N LYS A 243 0.35 -1.41 17.58
CA LYS A 243 -0.85 -0.95 18.31
C LYS A 243 -2.14 -1.44 17.65
N ALA A 244 -2.19 -1.49 16.31
CA ALA A 244 -3.35 -2.02 15.59
C ALA A 244 -3.54 -3.51 15.84
N LYS A 245 -2.45 -4.29 15.91
CA LYS A 245 -2.53 -5.71 16.27
C LYS A 245 -2.92 -5.94 17.72
N ALA A 246 -2.30 -5.19 18.65
CA ALA A 246 -2.56 -5.29 20.08
C ALA A 246 -4.05 -5.08 20.41
N CYS A 247 -4.73 -4.17 19.70
CA CYS A 247 -6.16 -3.93 19.88
C CYS A 247 -7.08 -4.72 18.94
N ASN A 248 -6.57 -5.76 18.28
CA ASN A 248 -7.27 -6.57 17.27
C ASN A 248 -8.00 -5.71 16.21
N TYR A 249 -7.33 -4.66 15.74
CA TYR A 249 -7.78 -3.71 14.72
C TYR A 249 -9.08 -2.96 15.05
N ARG A 250 -9.50 -2.92 16.33
CA ARG A 250 -10.66 -2.13 16.79
C ARG A 250 -10.42 -0.61 16.72
N LYS A 251 -9.15 -0.19 16.72
CA LYS A 251 -8.74 1.21 16.48
C LYS A 251 -8.02 1.31 15.15
N SER A 252 -8.31 2.37 14.40
CA SER A 252 -7.67 2.64 13.11
C SER A 252 -6.75 3.84 13.22
N TYR A 253 -5.44 3.59 13.18
CA TYR A 253 -4.42 4.64 13.28
C TYR A 253 -4.17 5.31 11.91
N PHE A 254 -4.10 6.63 11.93
CA PHE A 254 -3.83 7.54 10.80
C PHE A 254 -2.78 8.56 11.25
N PRO A 255 -1.51 8.14 11.40
CA PRO A 255 -0.42 9.06 11.70
C PRO A 255 -0.14 9.96 10.50
N MET A 256 0.51 11.10 10.74
CA MET A 256 0.97 12.05 9.72
C MET A 256 2.48 12.31 9.90
N PRO A 257 3.36 11.30 9.72
CA PRO A 257 4.80 11.51 9.87
C PRO A 257 5.34 12.48 8.82
N TYR A 258 6.60 12.90 9.03
CA TYR A 258 7.36 13.69 8.05
C TYR A 258 6.66 15.01 7.66
N ARG A 259 5.96 15.67 8.60
CA ARG A 259 5.22 16.93 8.35
C ARG A 259 6.10 18.01 7.71
N ASN A 260 7.38 18.08 8.10
CA ASN A 260 8.37 19.00 7.55
C ASN A 260 8.62 18.79 6.05
N ILE A 261 8.60 17.55 5.57
CA ILE A 261 8.74 17.20 4.15
C ILE A 261 7.40 17.37 3.43
N MET A 262 6.30 17.02 4.09
CA MET A 262 4.96 17.00 3.49
C MET A 262 4.37 18.40 3.30
N LYS A 263 4.69 19.37 4.18
CA LYS A 263 4.11 20.72 4.17
C LYS A 263 4.39 21.53 2.89
N GLN A 264 5.40 21.13 2.10
CA GLN A 264 5.72 21.79 0.82
C GLN A 264 4.71 21.47 -0.30
N TYR A 265 3.90 20.42 -0.15
CA TYR A 265 2.92 20.00 -1.16
C TYR A 265 1.52 20.54 -0.83
N PRO A 266 0.64 20.74 -1.84
CA PRO A 266 -0.77 21.05 -1.61
C PRO A 266 -1.48 20.01 -0.74
N VAL A 267 -2.53 20.41 -0.02
CA VAL A 267 -3.26 19.54 0.93
C VAL A 267 -3.75 18.24 0.29
N GLU A 268 -4.28 18.30 -0.93
CA GLU A 268 -4.74 17.15 -1.71
C GLU A 268 -3.59 16.19 -2.00
N ARG A 269 -2.43 16.74 -2.38
CA ARG A 269 -1.24 15.93 -2.66
C ARG A 269 -0.73 15.28 -1.37
N GLN A 270 -0.68 16.02 -0.27
CA GLN A 270 -0.34 15.47 1.04
C GLN A 270 -1.27 14.32 1.42
N ALA A 271 -2.59 14.54 1.30
CA ALA A 271 -3.59 13.54 1.63
C ALA A 271 -3.44 12.27 0.77
N LEU A 272 -3.14 12.42 -0.52
CA LEU A 272 -2.96 11.29 -1.44
C LEU A 272 -1.68 10.49 -1.12
N ILE A 273 -0.56 11.17 -0.87
CA ILE A 273 0.69 10.51 -0.45
C ILE A 273 0.49 9.79 0.88
N TYR A 274 -0.13 10.43 1.88
CA TYR A 274 -0.46 9.77 3.15
C TYR A 274 -1.40 8.57 2.96
N ALA A 275 -2.41 8.69 2.09
CA ALA A 275 -3.37 7.63 1.83
C ALA A 275 -2.71 6.38 1.21
N ILE A 276 -1.79 6.59 0.26
CA ILE A 276 -1.00 5.56 -0.39
C ILE A 276 -0.01 4.95 0.59
N ALA A 277 0.84 5.76 1.24
CA ALA A 277 1.82 5.30 2.23
C ALA A 277 1.19 4.45 3.34
N ARG A 278 0.02 4.89 3.85
CA ARG A 278 -0.76 4.12 4.83
C ARG A 278 -1.14 2.77 4.25
N GLN A 279 -1.62 2.71 3.02
CA GLN A 279 -2.08 1.47 2.40
C GLN A 279 -0.92 0.52 2.03
N GLU A 280 0.19 1.07 1.55
CA GLU A 280 1.36 0.34 1.08
C GLU A 280 2.16 -0.29 2.22
N SER A 281 2.51 0.50 3.23
CA SER A 281 3.51 0.09 4.24
C SER A 281 3.12 0.40 5.67
N ARG A 282 1.96 1.06 5.89
CA ARG A 282 1.62 1.68 7.18
C ARG A 282 2.71 2.65 7.64
N PHE A 283 3.36 3.34 6.70
CA PHE A 283 4.47 4.28 6.95
C PHE A 283 5.78 3.66 7.46
N VAL A 284 5.97 2.33 7.38
CA VAL A 284 7.26 1.72 7.74
C VAL A 284 8.28 2.03 6.64
N PRO A 285 9.35 2.83 6.91
CA PRO A 285 10.32 3.19 5.87
C PRO A 285 11.05 1.98 5.34
N ALA A 286 11.53 1.12 6.23
CA ALA A 286 12.23 -0.14 5.95
C ALA A 286 11.38 -1.28 5.32
N SER A 287 10.19 -0.98 4.77
CA SER A 287 9.27 -2.01 4.26
C SER A 287 9.75 -2.63 2.95
N VAL A 288 9.76 -3.96 2.88
CA VAL A 288 10.09 -4.75 1.67
C VAL A 288 8.95 -5.72 1.36
N SER A 289 8.42 -5.67 0.14
CA SER A 289 7.41 -6.63 -0.33
C SER A 289 8.02 -7.94 -0.81
N ARG A 290 7.19 -8.99 -0.94
CA ARG A 290 7.61 -10.27 -1.54
C ARG A 290 8.07 -10.16 -3.00
N SER A 291 7.69 -9.10 -3.72
CA SER A 291 8.14 -8.79 -5.08
C SER A 291 9.29 -7.76 -5.10
N PHE A 292 9.81 -7.41 -3.93
CA PHE A 292 10.83 -6.39 -3.71
C PHE A 292 10.37 -4.99 -4.12
N ALA A 293 9.15 -4.62 -3.73
CA ALA A 293 8.74 -3.23 -3.66
C ALA A 293 9.29 -2.62 -2.35
N LEU A 294 9.86 -1.42 -2.43
CA LEU A 294 10.75 -0.88 -1.41
C LEU A 294 10.21 0.42 -0.82
N GLY A 295 10.52 0.64 0.45
CA GLY A 295 10.22 1.90 1.11
C GLY A 295 8.78 2.00 1.61
N MET A 296 8.50 3.09 2.32
CA MET A 296 7.15 3.40 2.78
C MET A 296 6.13 3.59 1.63
N MET A 297 6.62 3.85 0.42
CA MET A 297 5.82 4.06 -0.80
C MET A 297 5.80 2.84 -1.74
N GLN A 298 6.48 1.75 -1.37
CA GLN A 298 6.52 0.47 -2.09
C GLN A 298 6.84 0.64 -3.59
N PHE A 299 7.93 1.33 -3.89
CA PHE A 299 8.43 1.47 -5.26
C PHE A 299 9.10 0.18 -5.74
N MET A 300 8.71 -0.28 -6.93
CA MET A 300 9.37 -1.41 -7.59
C MET A 300 10.69 -0.94 -8.24
N PRO A 301 11.77 -1.76 -8.24
CA PRO A 301 13.05 -1.45 -8.87
C PRO A 301 12.96 -0.82 -10.26
N PHE A 302 12.20 -1.41 -11.17
CA PHE A 302 12.02 -0.86 -12.53
C PHE A 302 11.43 0.56 -12.54
N LEU A 303 10.59 0.90 -11.56
CA LEU A 303 10.00 2.22 -11.43
C LEU A 303 10.99 3.20 -10.78
N ILE A 304 11.81 2.73 -9.84
CA ILE A 304 12.93 3.50 -9.27
C ILE A 304 13.89 3.90 -10.41
N ASP A 305 14.33 2.92 -11.22
CA ASP A 305 15.19 3.16 -12.38
C ASP A 305 14.58 4.18 -13.35
N HIS A 306 13.28 4.04 -13.62
CA HIS A 306 12.58 4.95 -14.52
C HIS A 306 12.55 6.38 -13.98
N VAL A 307 12.19 6.57 -12.70
CA VAL A 307 12.13 7.92 -12.08
C VAL A 307 13.54 8.51 -11.93
N ALA A 308 14.53 7.71 -11.54
CA ALA A 308 15.93 8.12 -11.45
C ALA A 308 16.44 8.63 -12.81
N LYS A 309 16.21 7.86 -13.87
CA LYS A 309 16.55 8.26 -15.26
C LYS A 309 15.83 9.53 -15.68
N LYS A 310 14.55 9.69 -15.33
CA LYS A 310 13.77 10.89 -15.71
C LYS A 310 14.15 12.14 -14.93
N THR A 311 14.69 11.99 -13.73
CA THR A 311 15.11 13.10 -12.88
C THR A 311 16.62 13.36 -12.95
N GLY A 312 17.38 12.56 -13.73
CA GLY A 312 18.84 12.66 -13.80
C GLY A 312 19.54 12.33 -12.48
N ARG A 313 18.86 11.60 -11.58
CA ARG A 313 19.36 11.29 -10.24
C ARG A 313 20.05 9.94 -10.22
N HIS A 314 21.28 9.91 -9.72
CA HIS A 314 21.94 8.66 -9.34
C HIS A 314 21.41 8.18 -7.99
N ILE A 315 21.01 6.91 -7.89
CA ILE A 315 20.34 6.38 -6.71
C ILE A 315 20.60 4.89 -6.52
N ASP A 316 20.74 4.44 -5.27
CA ASP A 316 20.71 3.04 -4.89
C ASP A 316 19.27 2.64 -4.52
N TYR A 317 18.87 1.38 -4.73
CA TYR A 317 17.52 0.97 -4.34
C TYR A 317 17.24 1.11 -2.83
N ASP A 318 18.26 0.98 -1.97
CA ASP A 318 18.13 1.17 -0.52
C ASP A 318 17.77 2.63 -0.16
N ASP A 319 17.99 3.60 -1.06
CA ASP A 319 17.58 4.99 -0.84
C ASP A 319 16.06 5.14 -0.75
N MET A 320 15.28 4.18 -1.24
CA MET A 320 13.82 4.16 -1.03
C MET A 320 13.42 3.95 0.43
N PHE A 321 14.33 3.46 1.28
CA PHE A 321 14.08 3.39 2.72
C PHE A 321 14.23 4.74 3.42
N ASN A 322 14.84 5.74 2.76
CA ASN A 322 14.83 7.12 3.24
C ASN A 322 13.46 7.77 2.95
N PRO A 323 12.70 8.21 3.99
CA PRO A 323 11.37 8.78 3.80
C PRO A 323 11.32 9.99 2.88
N LYS A 324 12.35 10.86 2.91
CA LYS A 324 12.40 12.06 2.05
C LYS A 324 12.43 11.65 0.58
N VAL A 325 13.33 10.73 0.23
CA VAL A 325 13.50 10.23 -1.13
C VAL A 325 12.26 9.49 -1.60
N ALA A 326 11.69 8.62 -0.75
CA ALA A 326 10.46 7.90 -1.06
C ALA A 326 9.29 8.85 -1.36
N ILE A 327 9.14 9.94 -0.60
CA ILE A 327 8.10 10.96 -0.81
C ILE A 327 8.36 11.74 -2.11
N GLU A 328 9.60 12.12 -2.40
CA GLU A 328 9.97 12.80 -3.66
C GLU A 328 9.64 11.93 -4.89
N PHE A 329 10.03 10.65 -4.86
CA PHE A 329 9.75 9.70 -5.93
C PHE A 329 8.24 9.45 -6.10
N ALA A 330 7.51 9.31 -4.99
CA ALA A 330 6.06 9.21 -5.02
C ALA A 330 5.41 10.46 -5.61
N ASN A 331 5.86 11.65 -5.22
CA ASN A 331 5.32 12.89 -5.76
C ASN A 331 5.53 12.97 -7.29
N PHE A 332 6.74 12.67 -7.77
CA PHE A 332 7.04 12.64 -9.20
C PHE A 332 6.16 11.63 -9.95
N HIS A 333 6.00 10.42 -9.42
CA HIS A 333 5.15 9.41 -10.04
C HIS A 333 3.67 9.82 -10.05
N LEU A 334 3.19 10.44 -8.97
CA LEU A 334 1.83 10.95 -8.88
C LEU A 334 1.59 12.12 -9.84
N ASP A 335 2.59 12.97 -10.13
CA ASP A 335 2.49 13.99 -11.18
C ASP A 335 2.29 13.35 -12.55
N TYR A 336 3.01 12.27 -12.84
CA TYR A 336 2.79 11.50 -14.07
C TYR A 336 1.37 10.93 -14.15
N LEU A 337 0.85 10.32 -13.08
CA LEU A 337 -0.50 9.77 -13.06
C LEU A 337 -1.58 10.85 -13.19
N ASN A 338 -1.40 11.98 -12.52
CA ASN A 338 -2.36 13.10 -12.51
C ASN A 338 -2.46 13.83 -13.86
N LYS A 339 -1.51 13.63 -14.79
CA LYS A 339 -1.65 14.08 -16.19
C LYS A 339 -2.85 13.42 -16.90
N TRP A 340 -3.27 12.25 -16.42
CA TRP A 340 -4.26 11.39 -17.07
C TRP A 340 -5.48 11.11 -16.21
N LEU A 341 -5.34 11.12 -14.89
CA LEU A 341 -6.35 10.71 -13.93
C LEU A 341 -6.55 11.82 -12.90
N TYR A 342 -7.77 12.32 -12.77
CA TYR A 342 -8.12 13.39 -11.83
C TYR A 342 -8.69 12.84 -10.52
N HIS A 343 -9.42 11.72 -10.62
CA HIS A 343 -10.10 11.16 -9.46
C HIS A 343 -9.16 10.26 -8.62
N PRO A 344 -9.06 10.47 -7.29
CA PRO A 344 -8.09 9.76 -6.44
C PRO A 344 -8.26 8.22 -6.43
N LEU A 345 -9.48 7.72 -6.63
CA LEU A 345 -9.72 6.27 -6.80
C LEU A 345 -8.98 5.69 -8.01
N PHE A 346 -9.00 6.38 -9.14
CA PHE A 346 -8.37 5.88 -10.36
C PHE A 346 -6.86 6.04 -10.30
N VAL A 347 -6.38 7.13 -9.68
CA VAL A 347 -4.95 7.29 -9.37
C VAL A 347 -4.48 6.13 -8.49
N ALA A 348 -5.26 5.73 -7.47
CA ALA A 348 -4.94 4.57 -6.64
C ALA A 348 -4.88 3.26 -7.44
N TYR A 349 -5.85 3.01 -8.33
CA TYR A 349 -5.79 1.84 -9.22
C TYR A 349 -4.54 1.85 -10.10
N ALA A 350 -4.15 3.02 -10.63
CA ALA A 350 -2.98 3.14 -11.48
C ALA A 350 -1.65 3.03 -10.72
N TYR A 351 -1.61 3.47 -9.46
CA TYR A 351 -0.44 3.32 -8.60
C TYR A 351 -0.17 1.84 -8.28
N ASN A 352 -1.21 1.07 -7.94
CA ASN A 352 -1.08 -0.36 -7.62
C ASN A 352 -1.00 -1.26 -8.86
N GLY A 353 -1.93 -1.10 -9.80
CA GLY A 353 -2.07 -1.99 -10.98
C GLY A 353 -1.42 -1.47 -12.26
N GLY A 354 -0.88 -0.25 -12.24
CA GLY A 354 -0.32 0.42 -13.42
C GLY A 354 -1.37 1.16 -14.25
N ILE A 355 -0.96 2.27 -14.88
CA ILE A 355 -1.85 3.12 -15.69
C ILE A 355 -2.45 2.39 -16.90
N GLY A 356 -1.74 1.43 -17.50
CA GLY A 356 -2.25 0.64 -18.62
C GLY A 356 -3.45 -0.22 -18.25
N PHE A 357 -3.39 -0.89 -17.09
CA PHE A 357 -4.51 -1.62 -16.52
C PHE A 357 -5.70 -0.68 -16.26
N THR A 358 -5.47 0.44 -15.58
CA THR A 358 -6.55 1.40 -15.24
C THR A 358 -7.19 2.00 -16.50
N LYS A 359 -6.40 2.37 -17.51
CA LYS A 359 -6.92 2.88 -18.79
C LYS A 359 -7.80 1.85 -19.49
N LYS A 360 -7.37 0.58 -19.56
CA LYS A 360 -8.17 -0.52 -20.12
C LYS A 360 -9.47 -0.72 -19.33
N LEU A 361 -9.38 -0.71 -18.00
CA LEU A 361 -10.53 -0.89 -17.11
C LEU A 361 -11.61 0.17 -17.33
N ILE A 362 -11.26 1.46 -17.26
CA ILE A 362 -12.28 2.53 -17.26
C ILE A 362 -12.81 2.85 -18.66
N LYS A 363 -12.01 2.64 -19.72
CA LYS A 363 -12.46 2.75 -21.12
C LYS A 363 -13.50 1.70 -21.49
N ASN A 364 -13.50 0.54 -20.82
CA ASN A 364 -14.53 -0.46 -21.03
C ASN A 364 -15.90 0.09 -20.61
N ARG A 365 -16.87 0.10 -21.54
CA ARG A 365 -18.23 0.63 -21.34
C ARG A 365 -19.01 -0.08 -20.22
N ARG A 366 -18.57 -1.26 -19.77
CA ARG A 366 -19.17 -2.03 -18.66
C ARG A 366 -18.81 -1.51 -17.27
N TYR A 367 -17.92 -0.51 -17.17
CA TYR A 367 -17.44 0.05 -15.91
C TYR A 367 -17.61 1.56 -15.88
N PHE A 368 -18.02 2.09 -14.73
CA PHE A 368 -18.09 3.51 -14.41
C PHE A 368 -18.87 4.30 -15.48
N ARG A 369 -20.09 3.83 -15.77
CA ARG A 369 -21.10 4.52 -16.59
C ARG A 369 -22.36 4.74 -15.75
N PRO A 370 -23.21 5.73 -16.08
CA PRO A 370 -24.50 5.88 -15.43
C PRO A 370 -25.33 4.59 -15.55
N GLY A 371 -25.97 4.19 -14.46
CA GLY A 371 -26.81 3.00 -14.43
C GLY A 371 -27.22 2.61 -13.02
N PRO A 372 -28.15 1.65 -12.87
CA PRO A 372 -28.55 1.15 -11.55
C PRO A 372 -27.36 0.64 -10.75
N PHE A 373 -27.28 1.06 -9.48
CA PHE A 373 -26.22 0.68 -8.53
C PHE A 373 -24.81 1.15 -8.92
N GLU A 374 -24.64 1.97 -9.94
CA GLU A 374 -23.35 2.57 -10.28
C GLU A 374 -23.02 3.75 -9.35
N PRO A 375 -21.73 3.98 -9.02
CA PRO A 375 -20.54 3.24 -9.46
C PRO A 375 -20.20 1.99 -8.63
N TYR A 376 -21.01 1.66 -7.60
CA TYR A 376 -20.71 0.58 -6.66
C TYR A 376 -20.58 -0.77 -7.37
N LEU A 377 -21.46 -1.04 -8.34
CA LEU A 377 -21.42 -2.25 -9.14
C LEU A 377 -20.11 -2.37 -9.93
N SER A 378 -19.67 -1.29 -10.59
CA SER A 378 -18.39 -1.26 -11.28
C SER A 378 -17.22 -1.54 -10.36
N MET A 379 -17.21 -0.97 -9.16
CA MET A 379 -16.17 -1.20 -8.17
C MET A 379 -16.10 -2.67 -7.74
N GLU A 380 -17.24 -3.35 -7.55
CA GLU A 380 -17.25 -4.77 -7.18
C GLU A 380 -16.86 -5.70 -8.34
N LYS A 381 -17.15 -5.32 -9.59
CA LYS A 381 -16.85 -6.15 -10.78
C LYS A 381 -15.39 -6.13 -11.23
N ILE A 382 -14.51 -5.37 -10.59
CA ILE A 382 -13.09 -5.37 -10.95
C ILE A 382 -12.52 -6.75 -10.59
N THR A 383 -12.08 -7.51 -11.60
CA THR A 383 -11.60 -8.90 -11.43
C THR A 383 -10.27 -8.99 -10.70
N ASN A 384 -9.41 -7.99 -10.86
CA ASN A 384 -8.22 -7.84 -10.02
C ASN A 384 -8.64 -7.42 -8.61
N VAL A 385 -8.82 -8.42 -7.73
CA VAL A 385 -9.26 -8.23 -6.34
C VAL A 385 -8.30 -7.34 -5.55
N GLU A 386 -7.00 -7.44 -5.80
CA GLU A 386 -5.99 -6.61 -5.14
C GLU A 386 -6.22 -5.14 -5.47
N ALA A 387 -6.26 -4.79 -6.76
CA ALA A 387 -6.51 -3.42 -7.21
C ALA A 387 -7.87 -2.92 -6.73
N ARG A 388 -8.91 -3.76 -6.80
CA ARG A 388 -10.27 -3.46 -6.34
C ARG A 388 -10.28 -2.99 -4.89
N GLU A 389 -9.73 -3.78 -3.99
CA GLU A 389 -9.73 -3.47 -2.56
C GLU A 389 -8.71 -2.38 -2.21
N TYR A 390 -7.59 -2.32 -2.93
CA TYR A 390 -6.60 -1.25 -2.79
C TYR A 390 -7.22 0.12 -3.04
N GLY A 391 -7.92 0.30 -4.16
CA GLY A 391 -8.53 1.59 -4.50
C GLY A 391 -9.57 2.02 -3.47
N LYS A 392 -10.43 1.10 -3.02
CA LYS A 392 -11.42 1.39 -1.96
C LYS A 392 -10.75 1.90 -0.68
N ARG A 393 -9.65 1.26 -0.27
CA ARG A 393 -8.88 1.61 0.93
C ARG A 393 -8.15 2.93 0.77
N VAL A 394 -7.49 3.19 -0.37
CA VAL A 394 -6.80 4.46 -0.62
C VAL A 394 -7.79 5.62 -0.67
N LEU A 395 -8.93 5.49 -1.35
CA LEU A 395 -9.95 6.55 -1.38
C LEU A 395 -10.49 6.85 0.02
N THR A 396 -10.75 5.81 0.81
CA THR A 396 -11.14 5.94 2.23
C THR A 396 -10.07 6.69 3.03
N ASN A 397 -8.81 6.30 2.88
CA ASN A 397 -7.70 6.95 3.58
C ASN A 397 -7.54 8.41 3.15
N TYR A 398 -7.68 8.70 1.85
CA TYR A 398 -7.55 10.04 1.27
C TYR A 398 -8.56 10.99 1.90
N VAL A 399 -9.84 10.61 1.97
CA VAL A 399 -10.88 11.43 2.60
C VAL A 399 -10.55 11.68 4.08
N ILE A 400 -10.08 10.66 4.81
CA ILE A 400 -9.70 10.83 6.22
C ILE A 400 -8.52 11.79 6.37
N TYR A 401 -7.50 11.69 5.52
CA TYR A 401 -6.35 12.59 5.57
C TYR A 401 -6.69 14.02 5.16
N MET A 402 -7.59 14.23 4.19
CA MET A 402 -8.10 15.56 3.85
C MET A 402 -8.69 16.25 5.09
N ASN A 403 -9.55 15.55 5.83
CA ASN A 403 -10.14 16.09 7.07
C ASN A 403 -9.07 16.35 8.14
N LYS A 404 -8.08 15.46 8.30
CA LYS A 404 -6.98 15.63 9.27
C LYS A 404 -6.04 16.78 8.93
N LEU A 405 -5.98 17.15 7.66
CA LEU A 405 -5.23 18.30 7.15
C LEU A 405 -6.06 19.59 7.12
N GLY A 406 -7.26 19.58 7.71
CA GLY A 406 -8.12 20.76 7.85
C GLY A 406 -9.05 21.02 6.66
N LYS A 407 -9.04 20.18 5.62
CA LYS A 407 -9.97 20.32 4.48
C LYS A 407 -11.17 19.39 4.65
N SER A 408 -12.27 19.94 5.19
CA SER A 408 -13.53 19.23 5.39
C SER A 408 -13.97 18.51 4.11
N THR A 409 -14.04 17.18 4.17
CA THR A 409 -14.23 16.35 2.99
C THR A 409 -15.13 15.17 3.29
N ARG A 410 -16.07 14.89 2.40
CA ARG A 410 -16.98 13.73 2.46
C ARG A 410 -16.65 12.74 1.33
N LEU A 411 -16.86 11.45 1.56
CA LEU A 411 -16.58 10.38 0.61
C LEU A 411 -17.65 10.27 -0.48
N LEU A 412 -18.92 10.44 -0.13
CA LEU A 412 -20.05 10.31 -1.06
C LEU A 412 -19.94 11.21 -2.31
N PRO A 413 -19.52 12.50 -2.22
CA PRO A 413 -19.28 13.32 -3.40
C PRO A 413 -18.27 12.72 -4.38
N TYR A 414 -17.15 12.16 -3.91
CA TYR A 414 -16.19 11.47 -4.78
C TYR A 414 -16.85 10.28 -5.49
N ILE A 415 -17.59 9.45 -4.74
CA ILE A 415 -18.32 8.33 -5.32
C ILE A 415 -19.28 8.79 -6.43
N LYS A 416 -20.07 9.85 -6.20
CA LYS A 416 -21.03 10.36 -7.20
C LYS A 416 -20.37 10.83 -8.50
N THR A 417 -19.09 11.25 -8.47
CA THR A 417 -18.38 11.71 -9.67
C THR A 417 -17.82 10.59 -10.54
N LEU A 418 -17.73 9.35 -10.04
CA LEU A 418 -17.04 8.26 -10.72
C LEU A 418 -17.65 7.88 -12.08
N THR A 419 -18.94 8.14 -12.29
CA THR A 419 -19.64 7.88 -13.55
C THR A 419 -19.58 9.04 -14.54
N ASN A 420 -18.93 10.16 -14.20
CA ASN A 420 -18.70 11.32 -15.06
C ASN A 420 -17.24 11.36 -15.53
N PRO A 421 -16.92 10.89 -16.76
CA PRO A 421 -15.57 10.85 -17.30
C PRO A 421 -14.79 12.17 -17.16
N SER A 422 -15.42 13.30 -17.50
CA SER A 422 -14.81 14.64 -17.45
C SER A 422 -14.27 15.06 -16.07
N LYS A 423 -14.79 14.44 -15.01
CA LYS A 423 -14.36 14.69 -13.62
C LYS A 423 -13.32 13.69 -13.13
N THR A 424 -12.96 12.70 -13.94
CA THR A 424 -12.21 11.54 -13.46
C THR A 424 -10.95 11.23 -14.24
N ASP A 425 -10.92 11.49 -15.55
CA ASP A 425 -9.77 11.19 -16.40
C ASP A 425 -9.77 11.98 -17.71
N ARG A 426 -8.65 11.90 -18.44
CA ARG A 426 -8.40 12.64 -19.67
C ARG A 426 -8.77 11.89 -20.96
N PHE A 427 -9.13 10.62 -20.90
CA PHE A 427 -9.12 9.74 -22.08
C PHE A 427 -10.46 9.07 -22.39
N ARG A 428 -11.54 9.51 -21.74
CA ARG A 428 -12.92 9.09 -21.95
C ARG A 428 -13.85 10.26 -22.22
#